data_AF-A0A151Z0U5-F1
#
_entry.id   AF-A0A151Z0U5-F1
#
_cell.length_a   1.000
_cell.length_b   1.000
_cell.length_c   1.000
_cell.angle_alpha   90.00
_cell.angle_beta   90.00
_cell.angle_gamma   90.00
#
_symmetry.space_group_name_H-M   'P 1'
#
loop_
_entity.id
_entity.type
_entity.pdbx_description
1 polymer ?
#
loop_
_entity_poly.entity_id
_entity_poly.type
_entity_poly.pdbx_seq_one_letter_code
_entity_poly.pdbx_strand_id
1 'polypeptide(L)'
;MQLPGWLQSWKWDQRWQETGFEFLDEAAFLDELAQFMDREADLIVFAEAKDLSIPRGIVLAYQPLVEHQIFAIFQGCVSHPLAIPADLDEVRRFSDYYLSPGWQMEQMRLPHHTIPRVWRGTSQRQLTPLTEERLKWSSFYIGVGHYEHEMVDLENSAAFNPFLRTDRMVTATADGGQWSQWYTNYSGSIFSLYRIPMEDQWGIFYLFVHYRPCPYLEGKRQILNELVSEEKPAGKLPVDVPFDVVLALNHFPFYQLFTIEELKEEALNGNYEWFIHLLGYLDCPLVKREIGDLEQVFADFADCRHEKIRREVTALAHLHGWRNLLNQLQEND
;
A
#
# COMPACT_ATOMS: atom_id res chain seq x y z
N MET A 1 -25.70 -28.84 -9.13
CA MET A 1 -25.65 -28.21 -7.81
C MET A 1 -26.11 -26.77 -7.98
N GLN A 2 -26.89 -26.22 -7.04
CA GLN A 2 -27.39 -24.83 -7.11
C GLN A 2 -26.76 -24.03 -5.96
N LEU A 3 -26.72 -22.69 -6.08
CA LEU A 3 -26.35 -21.82 -4.97
C LEU A 3 -27.22 -22.12 -3.73
N PRO A 4 -26.69 -21.99 -2.50
CA PRO A 4 -27.51 -22.09 -1.30
C PRO A 4 -28.71 -21.14 -1.35
N GLY A 5 -29.86 -21.56 -0.82
CA GLY A 5 -31.10 -20.78 -0.90
C GLY A 5 -30.99 -19.37 -0.30
N TRP A 6 -30.17 -19.20 0.74
CA TRP A 6 -29.88 -17.88 1.31
C TRP A 6 -29.15 -16.96 0.33
N LEU A 7 -28.19 -17.49 -0.43
CA LEU A 7 -27.42 -16.73 -1.41
C LEU A 7 -28.25 -16.40 -2.66
N GLN A 8 -29.08 -17.34 -3.09
CA GLN A 8 -30.06 -17.09 -4.17
C GLN A 8 -31.05 -15.97 -3.82
N SER A 9 -31.41 -15.85 -2.54
CA SER A 9 -32.36 -14.84 -2.09
C SER A 9 -31.84 -13.41 -2.29
N TRP A 10 -30.52 -13.20 -2.26
CA TRP A 10 -29.91 -11.88 -2.47
C TRP A 10 -30.17 -11.30 -3.86
N LYS A 11 -30.32 -12.15 -4.88
CA LYS A 11 -30.66 -11.71 -6.25
C LYS A 11 -31.95 -10.89 -6.31
N TRP A 12 -32.85 -11.11 -5.35
CA TRP A 12 -34.14 -10.44 -5.26
C TRP A 12 -34.19 -9.35 -4.19
N ASP A 13 -33.11 -9.19 -3.40
CA ASP A 13 -33.00 -8.12 -2.41
C ASP A 13 -32.61 -6.81 -3.11
N GLN A 14 -33.38 -5.74 -2.88
CA GLN A 14 -33.10 -4.43 -3.48
C GLN A 14 -31.72 -3.89 -3.08
N ARG A 15 -31.26 -4.21 -1.86
CA ARG A 15 -29.95 -3.80 -1.35
C ARG A 15 -28.79 -4.37 -2.17
N TRP A 16 -28.99 -5.51 -2.86
CA TRP A 16 -27.97 -6.08 -3.74
C TRP A 16 -27.61 -5.14 -4.89
N GLN A 17 -28.60 -4.40 -5.42
CA GLN A 17 -28.38 -3.45 -6.52
C GLN A 17 -27.43 -2.32 -6.12
N GLU A 18 -27.36 -1.99 -4.83
CA GLU A 18 -26.49 -0.95 -4.27
C GLU A 18 -25.05 -1.45 -4.04
N THR A 19 -24.81 -2.77 -4.06
CA THR A 19 -23.47 -3.32 -3.89
C THR A 19 -22.60 -3.13 -5.13
N GLY A 20 -23.22 -2.90 -6.30
CA GLY A 20 -22.60 -2.88 -7.61
C GLY A 20 -21.84 -4.15 -7.98
N PHE A 21 -22.25 -5.29 -7.42
CA PHE A 21 -21.96 -6.61 -7.98
C PHE A 21 -23.15 -7.10 -8.84
N GLU A 22 -22.85 -7.85 -9.89
CA GLU A 22 -23.82 -8.62 -10.67
C GLU A 22 -23.63 -10.10 -10.43
N PHE A 23 -24.74 -10.82 -10.27
CA PHE A 23 -24.69 -12.27 -10.36
C PHE A 23 -24.22 -12.67 -11.76
N LEU A 24 -23.36 -13.69 -11.82
CA LEU A 24 -22.99 -14.31 -13.08
C LEU A 24 -24.25 -14.77 -13.83
N ASP A 25 -24.18 -14.72 -15.16
CA ASP A 25 -25.19 -15.35 -15.99
C ASP A 25 -25.16 -16.88 -15.82
N GLU A 26 -26.21 -17.54 -16.32
CA GLU A 26 -26.36 -18.99 -16.14
C GLU A 26 -25.23 -19.78 -16.79
N ALA A 27 -24.70 -19.34 -17.93
CA ALA A 27 -23.64 -20.05 -18.64
C ALA A 27 -22.32 -19.94 -17.86
N ALA A 28 -21.93 -18.72 -17.48
CA ALA A 28 -20.72 -18.47 -16.70
C ALA A 28 -20.76 -19.19 -15.34
N PHE A 29 -21.93 -19.19 -14.66
CA PHE A 29 -22.08 -19.90 -13.40
C PHE A 29 -21.97 -21.43 -13.55
N LEU A 30 -22.49 -22.00 -14.63
CA LEU A 30 -22.36 -23.43 -14.90
C LEU A 30 -20.91 -23.83 -15.18
N ASP A 31 -20.13 -22.98 -15.84
CA ASP A 31 -18.70 -23.19 -16.07
C ASP A 31 -17.91 -23.17 -14.76
N GLU A 32 -18.16 -22.21 -13.87
CA GLU A 32 -17.56 -22.15 -12.52
C GLU A 32 -17.92 -23.40 -11.69
N LEU A 33 -19.17 -23.87 -11.80
CA LEU A 33 -19.60 -25.09 -11.13
C LEU A 33 -18.89 -26.34 -11.66
N ALA A 34 -18.66 -26.42 -12.97
CA ALA A 34 -17.92 -27.51 -13.58
C ALA A 34 -16.48 -27.55 -13.06
N GLN A 35 -15.79 -26.41 -13.04
CA GLN A 35 -14.43 -26.29 -12.49
C GLN A 35 -14.36 -26.75 -11.03
N PHE A 36 -15.34 -26.37 -10.20
CA PHE A 36 -15.42 -26.83 -8.82
C PHE A 36 -15.64 -28.36 -8.71
N MET A 37 -16.57 -28.92 -9.50
CA MET A 37 -16.85 -30.36 -9.49
C MET A 37 -15.64 -31.20 -9.95
N ASP A 38 -14.87 -30.67 -10.90
CA ASP A 38 -13.65 -31.28 -11.42
C ASP A 38 -12.44 -31.05 -10.49
N ARG A 39 -12.64 -30.37 -9.35
CA ARG A 39 -11.62 -30.01 -8.34
C ARG A 39 -10.50 -29.12 -8.88
N GLU A 40 -10.81 -28.36 -9.92
CA GLU A 40 -9.92 -27.33 -10.46
C GLU A 40 -9.98 -26.03 -9.63
N ALA A 41 -11.05 -25.85 -8.84
CA ALA A 41 -11.22 -24.75 -7.89
C ALA A 41 -11.87 -25.23 -6.58
N ASP A 42 -11.49 -24.61 -5.46
CA ASP A 42 -12.11 -24.85 -4.13
C ASP A 42 -13.26 -23.87 -3.83
N LEU A 43 -13.43 -22.84 -4.67
CA LEU A 43 -14.42 -21.78 -4.54
C LEU A 43 -15.26 -21.72 -5.81
N ILE A 44 -16.53 -21.34 -5.67
CA ILE A 44 -17.44 -21.14 -6.80
C ILE A 44 -17.75 -19.65 -6.89
N VAL A 45 -17.29 -19.01 -7.97
CA VAL A 45 -17.62 -17.60 -8.23
C VAL A 45 -19.11 -17.50 -8.56
N PHE A 46 -19.80 -16.53 -7.96
CA PHE A 46 -21.24 -16.32 -8.16
C PHE A 46 -21.60 -14.89 -8.56
N ALA A 47 -20.70 -13.92 -8.31
CA ALA A 47 -20.92 -12.54 -8.69
C ALA A 47 -19.62 -11.80 -9.05
N GLU A 48 -19.72 -10.76 -9.86
CA GLU A 48 -18.62 -9.91 -10.31
C GLU A 48 -18.94 -8.42 -10.15
N ALA A 49 -17.93 -7.60 -9.86
CA ALA A 49 -18.09 -6.16 -9.74
C ALA A 49 -18.41 -5.53 -11.10
N LYS A 50 -19.45 -4.70 -11.15
CA LYS A 50 -19.87 -3.97 -12.36
C LYS A 50 -18.88 -2.87 -12.72
N ASP A 51 -18.71 -2.67 -14.03
CA ASP A 51 -18.32 -1.37 -14.63
C ASP A 51 -17.18 -0.66 -13.90
N LEU A 52 -16.10 -1.38 -13.63
CA LEU A 52 -14.82 -0.74 -13.43
C LEU A 52 -14.07 -0.87 -14.75
N SER A 53 -13.61 0.25 -15.32
CA SER A 53 -12.71 0.29 -16.49
C SER A 53 -11.31 -0.26 -16.17
N ILE A 54 -11.25 -1.20 -15.22
CA ILE A 54 -10.08 -1.78 -14.61
C ILE A 54 -9.90 -3.18 -15.22
N PRO A 55 -8.75 -3.48 -15.83
CA PRO A 55 -8.48 -4.82 -16.30
C PRO A 55 -8.47 -5.77 -15.09
N ARG A 56 -9.39 -6.74 -15.07
CA ARG A 56 -9.55 -7.76 -14.00
C ARG A 56 -10.13 -7.20 -12.70
N GLY A 57 -11.45 -7.33 -12.52
CA GLY A 57 -12.24 -6.78 -11.41
C GLY A 57 -12.20 -7.59 -10.12
N ILE A 58 -13.06 -7.24 -9.16
CA ILE A 58 -13.29 -8.05 -7.95
C ILE A 58 -14.46 -9.00 -8.21
N VAL A 59 -14.31 -10.27 -7.84
CA VAL A 59 -15.41 -11.25 -7.85
C VAL A 59 -15.72 -11.75 -6.45
N LEU A 60 -16.96 -12.16 -6.24
CA LEU A 60 -17.41 -12.81 -5.02
C LEU A 60 -17.61 -14.30 -5.30
N ALA A 61 -17.04 -15.11 -4.42
CA ALA A 61 -17.12 -16.56 -4.47
C ALA A 61 -17.63 -17.11 -3.14
N TYR A 62 -18.17 -18.32 -3.17
CA TYR A 62 -18.55 -19.05 -1.97
C TYR A 62 -17.86 -20.40 -1.93
N GLN A 63 -17.57 -20.88 -0.72
CA GLN A 63 -17.05 -22.23 -0.51
C GLN A 63 -18.17 -23.11 0.04
N PRO A 64 -18.52 -24.22 -0.63
CA PRO A 64 -19.43 -25.20 -0.07
C PRO A 64 -18.94 -25.68 1.30
N LEU A 65 -19.86 -25.82 2.27
CA LEU A 65 -19.60 -26.19 3.68
C LEU A 65 -19.07 -25.06 4.58
N VAL A 66 -18.74 -23.88 4.04
CA VAL A 66 -18.43 -22.68 4.83
C VAL A 66 -19.60 -21.71 4.76
N GLU A 67 -20.64 -21.95 5.57
CA GLU A 67 -21.92 -21.24 5.45
C GLU A 67 -21.90 -19.79 5.96
N HIS A 68 -20.85 -19.38 6.67
CA HIS A 68 -20.78 -18.07 7.32
C HIS A 68 -19.87 -17.07 6.62
N GLN A 69 -19.24 -17.47 5.51
CA GLN A 69 -18.31 -16.61 4.77
C GLN A 69 -18.56 -16.69 3.27
N ILE A 70 -18.38 -15.56 2.62
CA ILE A 70 -18.10 -15.47 1.20
C ILE A 70 -16.67 -14.93 1.04
N PHE A 71 -16.15 -14.98 -0.17
CA PHE A 71 -14.77 -14.65 -0.47
C PHE A 71 -14.72 -13.62 -1.58
N ALA A 72 -14.07 -12.49 -1.34
CA ALA A 72 -13.71 -11.55 -2.39
C ALA A 72 -12.36 -11.91 -2.99
N ILE A 73 -12.32 -12.03 -4.32
CA ILE A 73 -11.12 -12.35 -5.08
C ILE A 73 -10.84 -11.17 -6.01
N PHE A 74 -9.63 -10.63 -5.91
CA PHE A 74 -9.14 -9.60 -6.83
C PHE A 74 -8.57 -10.35 -8.04
N GLN A 75 -9.25 -10.28 -9.19
CA GLN A 75 -8.86 -11.03 -10.38
C GLN A 75 -7.42 -10.67 -10.77
N GLY A 76 -6.59 -11.70 -11.01
CA GLY A 76 -5.13 -11.57 -11.14
C GLY A 76 -4.35 -11.99 -9.89
N CYS A 77 -5.01 -12.20 -8.75
CA CYS A 77 -4.44 -12.84 -7.56
C CYS A 77 -5.43 -13.85 -6.96
N VAL A 78 -5.61 -14.97 -7.66
CA VAL A 78 -6.59 -16.02 -7.30
C VAL A 78 -6.20 -16.76 -6.01
N SER A 79 -4.91 -16.75 -5.63
CA SER A 79 -4.39 -17.50 -4.49
C SER A 79 -4.79 -16.98 -3.12
N HIS A 80 -5.32 -15.76 -3.01
CA HIS A 80 -5.48 -15.07 -1.72
C HIS A 80 -6.86 -14.39 -1.59
N PRO A 81 -7.94 -15.16 -1.46
CA PRO A 81 -9.27 -14.62 -1.23
C PRO A 81 -9.37 -13.90 0.12
N LEU A 82 -10.08 -12.77 0.16
CA LEU A 82 -10.46 -12.11 1.40
C LEU A 82 -11.79 -12.65 1.90
N ALA A 83 -11.82 -13.19 3.11
CA ALA A 83 -13.06 -13.60 3.76
C ALA A 83 -13.92 -12.38 4.13
N ILE A 84 -15.21 -12.47 3.82
CA ILE A 84 -16.24 -11.50 4.19
C ILE A 84 -17.36 -12.32 4.87
N PRO A 85 -17.92 -11.86 6.00
CA PRO A 85 -19.09 -12.52 6.56
C PRO A 85 -20.20 -12.65 5.51
N ALA A 86 -20.89 -13.78 5.48
CA ALA A 86 -21.99 -14.06 4.54
C ALA A 86 -23.27 -13.26 4.90
N ASP A 87 -23.16 -11.94 4.87
CA ASP A 87 -24.20 -10.97 5.18
C ASP A 87 -24.22 -9.85 4.14
N LEU A 88 -25.41 -9.47 3.69
CA LEU A 88 -25.55 -8.50 2.60
C LEU A 88 -25.10 -7.10 3.01
N ASP A 89 -25.26 -6.71 4.28
CA ASP A 89 -24.80 -5.40 4.74
C ASP A 89 -23.26 -5.39 4.85
N GLU A 90 -22.61 -6.52 5.15
CA GLU A 90 -21.15 -6.65 5.05
C GLU A 90 -20.65 -6.60 3.59
N VAL A 91 -21.37 -7.19 2.63
CA VAL A 91 -21.07 -7.03 1.19
C VAL A 91 -21.14 -5.56 0.78
N ARG A 92 -22.14 -4.83 1.27
CA ARG A 92 -22.27 -3.38 1.01
C ARG A 92 -21.11 -2.60 1.60
N ARG A 93 -20.74 -2.87 2.85
CA ARG A 93 -19.55 -2.24 3.46
C ARG A 93 -18.27 -2.57 2.68
N PHE A 94 -18.16 -3.76 2.12
CA PHE A 94 -17.02 -4.15 1.30
C PHE A 94 -17.00 -3.34 0.00
N SER A 95 -18.15 -3.21 -0.66
CA SER A 95 -18.33 -2.38 -1.86
C SER A 95 -18.05 -0.90 -1.58
N ASP A 96 -18.55 -0.34 -0.49
CA ASP A 96 -18.29 1.04 -0.07
C ASP A 96 -16.80 1.30 0.15
N TYR A 97 -16.04 0.26 0.52
CA TYR A 97 -14.62 0.35 0.74
C TYR A 97 -13.78 0.17 -0.53
N TYR A 98 -14.08 -0.82 -1.36
CA TYR A 98 -13.23 -1.22 -2.51
C TYR A 98 -13.79 -0.86 -3.89
N LEU A 99 -15.09 -0.68 -4.06
CA LEU A 99 -15.68 -0.37 -5.37
C LEU A 99 -16.07 1.11 -5.48
N SER A 100 -16.70 1.65 -4.44
CA SER A 100 -17.15 3.04 -4.40
C SER A 100 -16.05 4.06 -4.71
N PRO A 101 -14.81 3.96 -4.16
CA PRO A 101 -13.75 4.89 -4.54
C PRO A 101 -13.38 4.81 -6.02
N GLY A 102 -13.29 3.60 -6.57
CA GLY A 102 -13.05 3.33 -7.99
C GLY A 102 -14.06 4.04 -8.90
N TRP A 103 -15.36 3.84 -8.65
CA TRP A 103 -16.44 4.48 -9.41
C TRP A 103 -16.46 6.00 -9.24
N GLN A 104 -16.25 6.50 -8.01
CA GLN A 104 -16.17 7.94 -7.77
C GLN A 104 -15.07 8.58 -8.61
N MET A 105 -13.89 7.94 -8.68
CA MET A 105 -12.79 8.43 -9.51
C MET A 105 -13.11 8.43 -11.01
N GLU A 106 -13.85 7.44 -11.52
CA GLU A 106 -14.32 7.41 -12.92
C GLU A 106 -15.33 8.50 -13.23
N GLN A 107 -16.30 8.70 -12.33
CA GLN A 107 -17.36 9.70 -12.49
C GLN A 107 -16.83 11.12 -12.47
N MET A 108 -15.79 11.39 -11.67
CA MET A 108 -15.25 12.75 -11.56
C MET A 108 -14.58 13.24 -12.85
N ARG A 109 -14.27 12.37 -13.84
CA ARG A 109 -13.61 12.71 -15.13
C ARG A 109 -12.58 13.84 -14.97
N LEU A 110 -11.78 13.77 -13.90
CA LEU A 110 -11.01 14.94 -13.47
C LEU A 110 -10.00 15.25 -14.58
N PRO A 111 -9.95 16.49 -15.09
CA PRO A 111 -8.89 16.87 -16.00
C PRO A 111 -7.54 16.60 -15.32
N HIS A 112 -6.67 15.89 -16.05
CA HIS A 112 -5.37 15.32 -15.66
C HIS A 112 -4.32 16.31 -15.10
N HIS A 113 -4.74 17.52 -14.71
CA HIS A 113 -3.89 18.63 -14.30
C HIS A 113 -4.38 19.28 -12.99
N THR A 114 -5.48 18.81 -12.40
CA THR A 114 -6.13 19.48 -11.27
C THR A 114 -6.33 18.58 -10.06
N ILE A 115 -5.27 17.87 -9.65
CA ILE A 115 -5.06 17.59 -8.22
C ILE A 115 -3.62 17.91 -7.80
N PRO A 116 -3.18 19.18 -7.83
CA PRO A 116 -2.13 19.62 -6.93
C PRO A 116 -2.78 20.12 -5.64
N ARG A 117 -2.28 19.65 -4.48
CA ARG A 117 -2.57 20.13 -3.11
C ARG A 117 -3.81 19.55 -2.42
N VAL A 118 -3.77 18.27 -2.07
CA VAL A 118 -4.45 17.79 -0.85
C VAL A 118 -3.40 16.96 -0.12
N TRP A 119 -2.37 17.60 0.44
CA TRP A 119 -2.08 17.51 1.88
C TRP A 119 -1.17 18.67 2.38
N ARG A 120 -1.29 19.87 1.79
CA ARG A 120 -0.84 21.10 2.46
C ARG A 120 -2.06 21.96 2.73
N GLY A 121 -2.18 22.39 3.98
CA GLY A 121 -3.35 23.06 4.54
C GLY A 121 -3.87 24.24 3.73
N THR A 122 -5.10 24.63 4.09
CA THR A 122 -5.86 25.78 3.59
C THR A 122 -6.54 25.61 2.21
N SER A 123 -7.55 24.75 2.14
CA SER A 123 -8.77 25.13 1.39
C SER A 123 -10.02 24.55 2.08
N GLN A 124 -10.76 25.44 2.74
CA GLN A 124 -12.11 25.19 3.27
C GLN A 124 -13.12 25.14 2.11
N ARG A 125 -13.02 24.15 1.23
CA ARG A 125 -14.16 23.77 0.39
C ARG A 125 -14.53 22.35 0.72
N GLN A 126 -15.76 22.20 1.20
CA GLN A 126 -16.43 20.96 1.58
C GLN A 126 -16.37 19.95 0.43
N LEU A 127 -15.25 19.24 0.34
CA LEU A 127 -15.29 17.84 -0.07
C LEU A 127 -16.00 17.13 1.06
N THR A 128 -17.02 16.37 0.69
CA THR A 128 -17.85 15.51 1.54
C THR A 128 -17.01 14.94 2.68
N PRO A 129 -17.46 15.01 3.94
CA PRO A 129 -16.69 14.49 5.06
C PRO A 129 -16.52 12.98 4.84
N LEU A 130 -15.37 12.57 4.31
CA LEU A 130 -14.73 11.34 4.72
C LEU A 130 -14.48 11.53 6.22
N THR A 131 -15.51 11.22 7.00
CA THR A 131 -15.56 11.25 8.45
C THR A 131 -14.27 10.69 9.02
N GLU A 132 -13.50 11.49 9.75
CA GLU A 132 -12.56 11.23 10.86
C GLU A 132 -11.82 9.87 11.00
N GLU A 133 -11.82 8.99 10.00
CA GLU A 133 -10.91 7.87 9.87
C GLU A 133 -9.59 8.48 9.40
N ARG A 134 -8.67 8.70 10.35
CA ARG A 134 -7.34 9.25 10.06
C ARG A 134 -6.68 8.37 8.99
N LEU A 135 -6.54 8.91 7.78
CA LEU A 135 -5.70 8.32 6.75
C LEU A 135 -4.35 7.98 7.37
N LYS A 136 -3.95 6.72 7.21
CA LYS A 136 -2.62 6.25 7.59
C LYS A 136 -1.70 6.39 6.39
N TRP A 137 -0.42 6.32 6.66
CA TRP A 137 0.59 6.22 5.63
C TRP A 137 1.67 5.25 6.06
N SER A 138 2.37 4.68 5.08
CA SER A 138 3.56 3.85 5.28
C SER A 138 4.66 4.36 4.36
N SER A 139 5.90 4.37 4.86
CA SER A 139 7.06 4.91 4.16
C SER A 139 8.19 3.89 4.09
N PHE A 140 8.74 3.71 2.90
CA PHE A 140 9.83 2.78 2.62
C PHE A 140 10.97 3.46 1.89
N TYR A 141 12.18 3.10 2.28
CA TYR A 141 13.40 3.37 1.53
C TYR A 141 13.54 2.35 0.41
N ILE A 142 13.76 2.79 -0.82
CA ILE A 142 14.07 1.89 -1.93
C ILE A 142 15.58 1.71 -2.03
N GLY A 143 16.34 2.82 -2.05
CA GLY A 143 17.78 2.75 -2.26
C GLY A 143 18.36 3.99 -2.93
N VAL A 144 19.63 3.84 -3.32
CA VAL A 144 20.36 4.77 -4.19
C VAL A 144 20.55 4.08 -5.55
N GLY A 145 20.29 4.79 -6.63
CA GLY A 145 20.36 4.22 -7.98
C GLY A 145 20.55 5.27 -9.06
N HIS A 146 20.72 4.83 -10.31
CA HIS A 146 20.89 5.74 -11.44
C HIS A 146 19.57 6.47 -11.72
N TYR A 147 19.57 7.80 -11.60
CA TYR A 147 18.39 8.64 -11.54
C TYR A 147 17.41 8.38 -12.69
N GLU A 148 17.89 8.45 -13.93
CA GLU A 148 17.04 8.33 -15.11
C GLU A 148 16.55 6.89 -15.34
N HIS A 149 17.42 5.89 -15.17
CA HIS A 149 17.09 4.49 -15.42
C HIS A 149 16.09 3.96 -14.40
N GLU A 150 16.39 4.11 -13.11
CA GLU A 150 15.52 3.66 -12.02
C GLU A 150 14.16 4.37 -12.08
N MET A 151 14.14 5.67 -12.40
CA MET A 151 12.88 6.40 -12.58
C MET A 151 12.05 5.81 -13.72
N VAL A 152 12.65 5.56 -14.88
CA VAL A 152 11.94 4.99 -16.03
C VAL A 152 11.41 3.60 -15.69
N ASP A 153 12.22 2.75 -15.07
CA ASP A 153 11.82 1.38 -14.72
C ASP A 153 10.69 1.35 -13.69
N LEU A 154 10.76 2.20 -12.66
CA LEU A 154 9.72 2.29 -11.64
C LEU A 154 8.41 2.90 -12.19
N GLU A 155 8.50 3.93 -13.02
CA GLU A 155 7.33 4.58 -13.61
C GLU A 155 6.66 3.68 -14.66
N ASN A 156 7.44 2.94 -15.45
CA ASN A 156 6.92 1.93 -16.37
C ASN A 156 6.25 0.80 -15.57
N SER A 157 6.91 0.31 -14.51
CA SER A 157 6.34 -0.73 -13.65
C SER A 157 5.00 -0.31 -13.04
N ALA A 158 4.87 0.96 -12.64
CA ALA A 158 3.61 1.52 -12.16
C ALA A 158 2.55 1.62 -13.28
N ALA A 159 2.94 2.02 -14.49
CA ALA A 159 2.03 2.14 -15.63
C ALA A 159 1.44 0.79 -16.08
N PHE A 160 2.20 -0.31 -15.91
CA PHE A 160 1.74 -1.68 -16.20
C PHE A 160 1.19 -2.43 -14.98
N ASN A 161 1.09 -1.76 -13.82
CA ASN A 161 0.57 -2.37 -12.61
C ASN A 161 -0.97 -2.45 -12.68
N PRO A 162 -1.57 -3.66 -12.71
CA PRO A 162 -3.01 -3.81 -12.88
C PRO A 162 -3.82 -3.34 -11.66
N PHE A 163 -3.16 -3.04 -10.54
CA PHE A 163 -3.80 -2.56 -9.32
C PHE A 163 -3.70 -1.04 -9.16
N LEU A 164 -2.99 -0.35 -10.06
CA LEU A 164 -2.88 1.11 -10.10
C LEU A 164 -3.66 1.67 -11.29
N ARG A 165 -4.19 2.89 -11.13
CA ARG A 165 -4.71 3.66 -12.26
C ARG A 165 -3.55 4.15 -13.10
N THR A 166 -3.68 4.05 -14.42
CA THR A 166 -2.68 4.53 -15.38
C THR A 166 -2.54 6.05 -15.36
N ASP A 167 -3.59 6.77 -14.96
CA ASP A 167 -3.62 8.22 -14.90
C ASP A 167 -2.78 8.72 -13.70
N ARG A 168 -1.62 9.29 -14.01
CA ARG A 168 -0.69 9.85 -12.99
C ARG A 168 -1.31 11.10 -12.38
N MET A 169 -1.34 11.18 -11.04
CA MET A 169 -1.94 12.32 -10.34
C MET A 169 -1.10 13.59 -10.46
N VAL A 170 0.21 13.46 -10.28
CA VAL A 170 1.14 14.60 -10.22
C VAL A 170 2.54 14.14 -10.65
N THR A 171 3.19 14.96 -11.48
CA THR A 171 4.66 15.02 -11.61
C THR A 171 5.07 16.41 -11.12
N ALA A 172 5.42 16.54 -9.85
CA ALA A 172 5.78 17.83 -9.27
C ALA A 172 7.25 17.82 -8.84
N THR A 173 7.99 18.81 -9.32
CA THR A 173 9.24 19.27 -8.75
C THR A 173 8.90 20.18 -7.58
N ALA A 174 9.16 19.74 -6.35
CA ALA A 174 9.19 20.63 -5.20
C ALA A 174 10.65 20.80 -4.77
N ASP A 175 11.00 21.93 -4.15
CA ASP A 175 12.35 22.18 -3.63
C ASP A 175 12.86 20.97 -2.83
N GLY A 176 13.87 20.28 -3.38
CA GLY A 176 14.51 19.11 -2.78
C GLY A 176 14.14 17.74 -3.34
N GLY A 177 13.15 17.59 -4.24
CA GLY A 177 12.87 16.30 -4.88
C GLY A 177 11.67 16.26 -5.84
N GLN A 178 11.45 15.11 -6.48
CA GLN A 178 10.40 14.88 -7.48
C GLN A 178 9.42 13.79 -7.04
N TRP A 179 8.15 13.93 -7.43
CA TRP A 179 7.08 12.99 -7.12
C TRP A 179 6.48 12.37 -8.37
N SER A 180 6.12 11.10 -8.24
CA SER A 180 5.22 10.40 -9.15
C SER A 180 4.14 9.71 -8.30
N GLN A 181 2.87 10.00 -8.57
CA GLN A 181 1.76 9.51 -7.75
C GLN A 181 0.67 8.83 -8.57
N TRP A 182 0.10 7.77 -8.01
CA TRP A 182 -0.96 6.96 -8.61
C TRP A 182 -2.02 6.61 -7.55
N TYR A 183 -3.28 6.55 -7.98
CA TYR A 183 -4.33 5.92 -7.18
C TYR A 183 -4.33 4.41 -7.38
N THR A 184 -4.66 3.65 -6.35
CA THR A 184 -5.06 2.26 -6.53
C THR A 184 -6.44 2.18 -7.16
N ASN A 185 -6.67 1.11 -7.90
CA ASN A 185 -7.91 0.89 -8.65
C ASN A 185 -9.15 0.71 -7.75
N TYR A 186 -8.97 0.21 -6.52
CA TYR A 186 -10.08 -0.20 -5.67
C TYR A 186 -10.25 0.67 -4.43
N SER A 187 -9.29 0.61 -3.50
CA SER A 187 -9.38 1.32 -2.21
C SER A 187 -9.18 2.83 -2.32
N GLY A 188 -8.78 3.33 -3.49
CA GLY A 188 -8.43 4.74 -3.68
C GLY A 188 -7.20 5.19 -2.88
N SER A 189 -6.34 4.25 -2.50
CA SER A 189 -5.07 4.54 -1.83
C SER A 189 -4.12 5.27 -2.78
N ILE A 190 -3.20 6.06 -2.23
CA ILE A 190 -2.24 6.83 -3.02
C ILE A 190 -0.86 6.20 -2.90
N PHE A 191 -0.37 5.64 -4.01
CA PHE A 191 1.02 5.25 -4.18
C PHE A 191 1.84 6.45 -4.63
N SER A 192 2.97 6.69 -3.97
CA SER A 192 3.84 7.82 -4.27
C SER A 192 5.29 7.37 -4.30
N LEU A 193 5.94 7.60 -5.43
CA LEU A 193 7.39 7.52 -5.53
C LEU A 193 7.96 8.92 -5.39
N TYR A 194 8.79 9.10 -4.38
CA TYR A 194 9.55 10.32 -4.17
C TYR A 194 11.02 10.06 -4.45
N ARG A 195 11.68 11.02 -5.09
CA ARG A 195 13.08 10.89 -5.48
C ARG A 195 13.84 12.19 -5.29
N ILE A 196 15.09 12.07 -4.87
CA ILE A 196 16.00 13.20 -4.65
C ILE A 196 17.18 13.03 -5.59
N PRO A 197 17.43 13.94 -6.55
CA PRO A 197 18.59 13.87 -7.41
C PRO A 197 19.87 14.13 -6.61
N MET A 198 20.92 13.36 -6.90
CA MET A 198 22.28 13.52 -6.38
C MET A 198 23.23 13.89 -7.53
N GLU A 199 24.51 14.10 -7.19
CA GLU A 199 25.58 14.29 -8.19
C GLU A 199 25.74 13.05 -9.09
N ASP A 200 26.39 13.24 -10.24
CA ASP A 200 26.74 12.15 -11.19
C ASP A 200 25.57 11.28 -11.68
N GLN A 201 24.39 11.87 -11.86
CA GLN A 201 23.17 11.18 -12.31
C GLN A 201 22.66 10.10 -11.35
N TRP A 202 23.04 10.14 -10.08
CA TRP A 202 22.46 9.27 -9.05
C TRP A 202 21.22 9.90 -8.39
N GLY A 203 20.45 9.08 -7.69
CA GLY A 203 19.30 9.55 -6.91
C GLY A 203 18.99 8.64 -5.73
N ILE A 204 18.30 9.21 -4.75
CA ILE A 204 17.73 8.48 -3.62
C ILE A 204 16.23 8.31 -3.85
N PHE A 205 15.72 7.11 -3.63
CA PHE A 205 14.34 6.74 -3.95
C PHE A 205 13.56 6.26 -2.72
N TYR A 206 12.30 6.67 -2.65
CA TYR A 206 11.39 6.38 -1.56
C TYR A 206 10.03 5.99 -2.11
N LEU A 207 9.35 5.12 -1.38
CA LEU A 207 7.95 4.78 -1.61
C LEU A 207 7.12 5.24 -0.41
N PHE A 208 6.02 5.93 -0.70
CA PHE A 208 5.00 6.28 0.28
C PHE A 208 3.65 5.74 -0.17
N VAL A 209 2.92 5.15 0.76
CA VAL A 209 1.54 4.72 0.53
C VAL A 209 0.66 5.44 1.53
N HIS A 210 -0.31 6.21 1.06
CA HIS A 210 -1.37 6.77 1.91
C HIS A 210 -2.63 5.95 1.72
N TYR A 211 -3.26 5.52 2.80
CA TYR A 211 -4.39 4.62 2.74
C TYR A 211 -5.38 4.86 3.88
N ARG A 212 -6.64 4.52 3.62
CA ARG A 212 -7.64 4.31 4.66
C ARG A 212 -7.39 2.92 5.27
N PRO A 213 -7.45 2.75 6.61
CA PRO A 213 -7.32 1.43 7.22
C PRO A 213 -8.42 0.48 6.78
N CYS A 214 -8.04 -0.74 6.39
CA CYS A 214 -8.95 -1.76 5.92
C CYS A 214 -9.55 -2.55 7.09
N PRO A 215 -10.89 -2.67 7.19
CA PRO A 215 -11.54 -3.39 8.28
C PRO A 215 -11.48 -4.93 8.13
N TYR A 216 -11.22 -5.44 6.92
CA TYR A 216 -11.17 -6.88 6.63
C TYR A 216 -9.78 -7.45 6.93
N LEU A 217 -9.54 -7.81 8.20
CA LEU A 217 -8.22 -8.23 8.69
C LEU A 217 -8.04 -9.75 8.81
N GLU A 218 -9.12 -10.51 8.77
CA GLU A 218 -9.09 -11.97 8.90
C GLU A 218 -8.27 -12.59 7.75
N GLY A 219 -7.35 -13.49 8.08
CA GLY A 219 -6.45 -14.13 7.11
C GLY A 219 -5.37 -13.21 6.51
N LYS A 220 -5.49 -11.88 6.60
CA LYS A 220 -4.50 -10.95 6.01
C LYS A 220 -3.10 -11.11 6.56
N ARG A 221 -2.94 -11.36 7.86
CA ARG A 221 -1.61 -11.57 8.44
C ARG A 221 -0.93 -12.79 7.83
N GLN A 222 -1.69 -13.87 7.58
CA GLN A 222 -1.17 -15.06 6.92
C GLN A 222 -0.79 -14.76 5.47
N ILE A 223 -1.65 -14.08 4.71
CA ILE A 223 -1.32 -13.68 3.33
C ILE A 223 -0.06 -12.81 3.30
N LEU A 224 0.03 -11.81 4.17
CA LEU A 224 1.22 -10.97 4.28
C LEU A 224 2.46 -11.80 4.63
N ASN A 225 2.35 -12.78 5.53
CA ASN A 225 3.46 -13.67 5.90
C ASN A 225 3.87 -14.63 4.77
N GLU A 226 2.93 -15.13 3.97
CA GLU A 226 3.23 -15.91 2.77
C GLU A 226 3.92 -15.04 1.70
N LEU A 227 3.69 -13.73 1.75
CA LEU A 227 4.41 -12.72 0.98
C LEU A 227 5.68 -12.21 1.69
N VAL A 228 6.01 -12.66 2.91
CA VAL A 228 7.32 -12.44 3.54
C VAL A 228 8.28 -13.50 2.99
N SER A 229 8.81 -13.26 1.79
CA SER A 229 10.09 -13.82 1.38
C SER A 229 11.15 -12.71 1.46
N GLU A 230 12.42 -13.06 1.62
CA GLU A 230 13.54 -12.09 1.73
C GLU A 230 13.52 -11.03 0.61
N GLU A 231 12.94 -11.37 -0.54
CA GLU A 231 12.85 -10.54 -1.75
C GLU A 231 11.51 -9.78 -1.92
N LYS A 232 10.51 -9.96 -1.03
CA LYS A 232 9.15 -9.43 -1.27
C LYS A 232 8.77 -8.25 -0.36
N PRO A 233 8.55 -7.05 -0.92
CA PRO A 233 8.27 -5.83 -0.17
C PRO A 233 6.91 -5.82 0.56
N ALA A 234 5.94 -6.61 0.09
CA ALA A 234 4.56 -6.58 0.56
C ALA A 234 4.38 -7.02 2.03
N GLY A 235 5.22 -7.93 2.52
CA GLY A 235 5.14 -8.45 3.89
C GLY A 235 5.45 -7.42 4.99
N LYS A 236 6.09 -6.30 4.62
CA LYS A 236 6.47 -5.20 5.53
C LYS A 236 5.33 -4.20 5.77
N LEU A 237 4.23 -4.32 5.04
CA LEU A 237 3.06 -3.45 5.23
C LEU A 237 2.32 -3.81 6.54
N PRO A 238 1.72 -2.80 7.21
CA PRO A 238 0.78 -3.03 8.30
C PRO A 238 -0.41 -3.92 7.88
N VAL A 239 -0.95 -4.70 8.81
CA VAL A 239 -2.05 -5.66 8.52
C VAL A 239 -3.34 -4.99 8.04
N ASP A 240 -3.56 -3.74 8.43
CA ASP A 240 -4.70 -2.93 8.06
C ASP A 240 -4.53 -2.19 6.73
N VAL A 241 -3.45 -2.45 6.00
CA VAL A 241 -3.31 -1.94 4.64
C VAL A 241 -4.39 -2.56 3.73
N PRO A 242 -4.95 -1.79 2.76
CA PRO A 242 -5.85 -2.33 1.75
C PRO A 242 -5.19 -3.44 0.92
N PHE A 243 -5.98 -4.40 0.46
CA PHE A 243 -5.42 -5.56 -0.21
C PHE A 243 -4.87 -5.23 -1.61
N ASP A 244 -5.52 -4.34 -2.34
CA ASP A 244 -5.02 -3.83 -3.62
C ASP A 244 -3.67 -3.11 -3.50
N VAL A 245 -3.36 -2.51 -2.35
CA VAL A 245 -2.01 -1.99 -2.06
C VAL A 245 -0.99 -3.11 -1.92
N VAL A 246 -1.31 -4.19 -1.20
CA VAL A 246 -0.43 -5.37 -1.06
C VAL A 246 -0.12 -5.94 -2.45
N LEU A 247 -1.17 -6.09 -3.28
CA LEU A 247 -1.05 -6.61 -4.63
C LEU A 247 -0.27 -5.67 -5.56
N ALA A 248 -0.54 -4.37 -5.49
CA ALA A 248 0.22 -3.37 -6.24
C ALA A 248 1.71 -3.43 -5.86
N LEU A 249 2.03 -3.53 -4.58
CA LEU A 249 3.41 -3.56 -4.10
C LEU A 249 4.15 -4.83 -4.55
N ASN A 250 3.47 -5.97 -4.53
CA ASN A 250 4.01 -7.25 -5.00
C ASN A 250 4.22 -7.29 -6.53
N HIS A 251 3.62 -6.37 -7.29
CA HIS A 251 3.82 -6.26 -8.73
C HIS A 251 5.05 -5.42 -9.11
N PHE A 252 5.56 -4.58 -8.21
CA PHE A 252 6.77 -3.83 -8.49
C PHE A 252 8.01 -4.73 -8.43
N PRO A 253 9.01 -4.51 -9.30
CA PRO A 253 10.28 -5.24 -9.29
C PRO A 253 11.23 -4.69 -8.21
N PHE A 254 10.72 -4.36 -7.02
CA PHE A 254 11.60 -3.94 -5.94
C PHE A 254 12.38 -5.16 -5.46
N TYR A 255 13.71 -5.11 -5.57
CA TYR A 255 14.57 -6.12 -4.97
C TYR A 255 14.46 -6.11 -3.44
N GLN A 256 14.41 -4.92 -2.85
CA GLN A 256 14.25 -4.75 -1.42
C GLN A 256 13.62 -3.39 -1.11
N LEU A 257 12.83 -3.32 -0.04
CA LEU A 257 12.34 -2.09 0.56
C LEU A 257 12.73 -2.10 2.02
N PHE A 258 13.13 -0.96 2.59
CA PHE A 258 13.52 -0.89 3.98
C PHE A 258 12.62 0.06 4.76
N THR A 259 12.18 -0.40 5.91
CA THR A 259 11.60 0.46 6.96
C THR A 259 12.71 1.18 7.71
N ILE A 260 12.36 2.23 8.46
CA ILE A 260 13.35 2.91 9.30
C ILE A 260 13.90 1.99 10.38
N GLU A 261 13.06 1.14 10.95
CA GLU A 261 13.43 0.18 11.99
C GLU A 261 14.50 -0.80 11.48
N GLU A 262 14.33 -1.33 10.25
CA GLU A 262 15.31 -2.24 9.63
C GLU A 262 16.64 -1.53 9.34
N LEU A 263 16.61 -0.33 8.76
CA LEU A 263 17.83 0.45 8.50
C LEU A 263 18.57 0.77 9.81
N LYS A 264 17.80 1.05 10.87
CA LYS A 264 18.35 1.35 12.20
C LYS A 264 18.96 0.11 12.84
N GLU A 265 18.28 -1.03 12.81
CA GLU A 265 18.76 -2.29 13.37
C GLU A 265 20.08 -2.72 12.72
N GLU A 266 20.11 -2.72 11.38
CA GLU A 266 21.32 -3.06 10.61
C GLU A 266 22.48 -2.10 10.86
N ALA A 267 22.19 -0.80 10.99
CA ALA A 267 23.19 0.20 11.36
C ALA A 267 23.73 -0.01 12.78
N LEU A 268 22.87 -0.34 13.75
CA LEU A 268 23.25 -0.63 15.14
C LEU A 268 24.11 -1.89 15.25
N ASN A 269 23.94 -2.86 14.35
CA ASN A 269 24.81 -4.04 14.22
C ASN A 269 26.22 -3.70 13.70
N GLY A 270 26.52 -2.41 13.48
CA GLY A 270 27.85 -1.92 13.12
C GLY A 270 28.10 -1.88 11.62
N ASN A 271 27.06 -2.03 10.78
CA ASN A 271 27.21 -1.88 9.35
C ASN A 271 27.12 -0.40 8.95
N TYR A 272 28.27 0.18 8.58
CA TYR A 272 28.36 1.59 8.20
C TYR A 272 27.56 1.93 6.94
N GLU A 273 27.45 1.01 5.97
CA GLU A 273 26.69 1.23 4.74
C GLU A 273 25.19 1.40 5.05
N TRP A 274 24.64 0.54 5.91
CA TRP A 274 23.26 0.67 6.39
C TRP A 274 23.03 1.95 7.20
N PHE A 275 24.05 2.41 7.93
CA PHE A 275 23.97 3.72 8.59
C PHE A 275 23.87 4.87 7.58
N ILE A 276 24.59 4.83 6.45
CA ILE A 276 24.43 5.82 5.37
C ILE A 276 23.03 5.74 4.76
N HIS A 277 22.48 4.56 4.56
CA HIS A 277 21.09 4.40 4.10
C HIS A 277 20.08 4.95 5.10
N LEU A 278 20.27 4.75 6.41
CA LEU A 278 19.46 5.37 7.46
C LEU A 278 19.54 6.90 7.38
N LEU A 279 20.74 7.47 7.23
CA LEU A 279 20.90 8.92 7.06
C LEU A 279 20.17 9.42 5.80
N GLY A 280 20.29 8.70 4.68
CA GLY A 280 19.51 8.98 3.47
C GLY A 280 18.01 8.98 3.75
N TYR A 281 17.51 7.92 4.41
CA TYR A 281 16.10 7.82 4.78
C TYR A 281 15.62 9.01 5.62
N LEU A 282 16.39 9.32 6.66
CA LEU A 282 16.14 10.42 7.58
C LEU A 282 16.31 11.79 6.91
N ASP A 283 17.04 11.91 5.80
CA ASP A 283 17.19 13.18 5.10
C ASP A 283 15.92 13.60 4.35
N CYS A 284 15.06 12.62 4.03
CA CYS A 284 13.81 12.84 3.32
C CYS A 284 12.90 13.85 4.05
N PRO A 285 12.54 14.98 3.41
CA PRO A 285 11.73 16.04 4.05
C PRO A 285 10.35 15.59 4.54
N LEU A 286 9.85 14.46 4.06
CA LEU A 286 8.54 13.91 4.41
C LEU A 286 8.64 13.06 5.66
N VAL A 287 9.63 12.18 5.70
CA VAL A 287 9.98 11.34 6.84
C VAL A 287 10.35 12.21 8.04
N LYS A 288 11.15 13.28 7.85
CA LYS A 288 11.53 14.20 8.94
C LYS A 288 10.34 14.81 9.68
N ARG A 289 9.23 15.08 8.99
CA ARG A 289 8.04 15.69 9.61
C ARG A 289 7.32 14.74 10.57
N GLU A 290 7.51 13.45 10.36
CA GLU A 290 6.80 12.37 11.04
C GLU A 290 7.58 11.83 12.23
N ILE A 291 8.90 11.73 12.08
CA ILE A 291 9.78 11.16 13.10
C ILE A 291 9.80 11.99 14.40
N GLY A 292 9.32 13.23 14.38
CA GLY A 292 9.13 14.06 15.56
C GLY A 292 10.45 14.51 16.17
N ASP A 293 11.16 13.59 16.83
CA ASP A 293 12.44 13.80 17.49
C ASP A 293 13.55 12.92 16.91
N LEU A 294 14.38 13.53 16.06
CA LEU A 294 15.57 12.88 15.51
C LEU A 294 16.60 12.55 16.59
N GLU A 295 16.69 13.30 17.70
CA GLU A 295 17.61 13.00 18.81
C GLU A 295 17.30 11.61 19.37
N GLN A 296 16.02 11.28 19.54
CA GLN A 296 15.58 9.97 20.02
C GLN A 296 15.90 8.83 19.06
N VAL A 297 15.91 9.08 17.74
CA VAL A 297 16.34 8.06 16.77
C VAL A 297 17.82 7.75 16.94
N PHE A 298 18.65 8.78 17.12
CA PHE A 298 20.09 8.63 17.28
C PHE A 298 20.55 8.25 18.70
N ALA A 299 19.69 8.39 19.71
CA ALA A 299 19.98 7.99 21.09
C ALA A 299 20.44 6.52 21.21
N ASP A 300 19.81 5.62 20.44
CA ASP A 300 20.16 4.20 20.45
C ASP A 300 21.59 3.92 19.95
N PHE A 301 22.20 4.87 19.22
CA PHE A 301 23.58 4.75 18.75
C PHE A 301 24.62 5.22 19.78
N ALA A 302 24.21 5.71 20.96
CA ALA A 302 25.14 6.12 22.01
C ALA A 302 26.05 4.96 22.48
N ASP A 303 25.55 3.73 22.43
CA ASP A 303 26.28 2.51 22.78
C ASP A 303 26.93 1.81 21.57
N CYS A 304 26.82 2.39 20.36
CA CYS A 304 27.34 1.78 19.15
C CYS A 304 28.89 1.75 19.18
N ARG A 305 29.46 0.55 19.07
CA ARG A 305 30.92 0.35 19.10
C ARG A 305 31.62 0.63 17.77
N HIS A 306 30.86 0.85 16.69
CA HIS A 306 31.45 1.12 15.39
C HIS A 306 31.94 2.57 15.30
N GLU A 307 33.26 2.75 15.33
CA GLU A 307 33.92 4.06 15.48
C GLU A 307 33.46 5.10 14.44
N LYS A 308 33.29 4.71 13.17
CA LYS A 308 32.82 5.65 12.14
C LYS A 308 31.39 6.12 12.41
N ILE A 309 30.50 5.21 12.81
CA ILE A 309 29.10 5.55 13.10
C ILE A 309 29.05 6.50 14.29
N ARG A 310 29.78 6.19 15.35
CA ARG A 310 29.87 7.04 16.55
C ARG A 310 30.37 8.46 16.22
N ARG A 311 31.39 8.59 15.36
CA ARG A 311 31.89 9.90 14.90
C ARG A 311 30.82 10.69 14.14
N GLU A 312 30.11 10.06 13.21
CA GLU A 312 29.03 10.71 12.46
C GLU A 312 27.87 11.13 13.37
N VAL A 313 27.44 10.26 14.29
CA VAL A 313 26.40 10.58 15.28
C VAL A 313 26.83 11.74 16.18
N THR A 314 28.08 11.76 16.62
CA THR A 314 28.63 12.88 17.42
C THR A 314 28.63 14.18 16.62
N ALA A 315 29.02 14.15 15.35
CA ALA A 315 29.01 15.31 14.47
C ALA A 315 27.57 15.84 14.25
N LEU A 316 26.61 14.95 14.02
CA LEU A 316 25.18 15.30 13.92
C LEU A 316 24.65 15.90 15.23
N ALA A 317 24.99 15.31 16.38
CA ALA A 317 24.58 15.82 17.68
C ALA A 317 25.13 17.24 17.95
N HIS A 318 26.37 17.51 17.55
CA HIS A 318 26.92 18.87 17.58
C HIS A 318 26.20 19.82 16.61
N LEU A 319 25.95 19.40 15.38
CA LEU A 319 25.30 20.21 14.35
C LEU A 319 23.88 20.64 14.77
N HIS A 320 23.13 19.72 15.39
CA HIS A 320 21.75 19.95 15.80
C HIS A 320 21.60 20.41 17.26
N GLY A 321 22.69 20.42 18.04
CA GLY A 321 22.68 20.86 19.43
C GLY A 321 22.02 19.89 20.42
N TRP A 322 22.07 18.58 20.13
CA TRP A 322 21.50 17.49 20.94
C TRP A 322 22.33 17.22 22.19
N ARG A 323 22.13 18.04 23.23
CA ARG A 323 22.95 18.01 24.45
C ARG A 323 22.83 16.70 25.23
N ASN A 324 21.66 16.07 25.24
CA ASN A 324 21.48 14.83 26.00
C ASN A 324 22.26 13.70 25.34
N LEU A 325 22.15 13.58 24.02
CA LEU A 325 22.92 12.61 23.25
C LEU A 325 24.44 12.84 23.38
N LEU A 326 24.90 14.10 23.34
CA LEU A 326 26.32 14.42 23.54
C LEU A 326 26.83 13.97 24.91
N ASN A 327 26.05 14.14 25.97
CA ASN A 327 26.43 13.67 27.31
C ASN A 327 26.51 12.13 27.36
N GLN A 328 25.52 11.44 26.79
CA GLN A 328 25.52 9.97 26.71
C GLN A 328 26.74 9.43 25.94
N LEU A 329 27.08 10.07 24.82
CA LEU A 329 28.25 9.72 24.02
C LEU A 329 29.57 9.95 24.76
N GLN A 330 29.63 10.84 25.77
CA GLN A 330 30.84 11.06 26.57
C GLN A 330 30.95 10.09 27.75
N GLU A 331 29.83 9.63 28.31
CA GLU A 331 29.79 8.66 29.41
C GLU A 331 30.24 7.25 28.97
N ASN A 332 30.16 6.96 27.67
CA ASN A 332 30.50 5.68 27.05
C ASN A 332 31.89 5.65 26.36
N ASP A 333 32.68 6.72 26.49
CA ASP A 333 34.13 6.75 26.15
C ASP A 333 34.96 6.35 27.38
#